data_AF-A0A550GK98-F1
#
_entry.id   AF-A0A550GK98-F1
#
_cell.length_a   1.000
_cell.length_b   1.000
_cell.length_c   1.000
_cell.angle_alpha   90.00
_cell.angle_beta   90.00
_cell.angle_gamma   90.00
#
_symmetry.space_group_name_H-M   'P 1'
#
loop_
_entity.id
_entity.type
_entity.pdbx_description
1 polymer ?
#
loop_
_entity_poly.entity_id
_entity_poly.type
_entity_poly.pdbx_seq_one_letter_code
_entity_poly.pdbx_strand_id
1 'polypeptide(L)'
;MSEDLRIGVWVCECGGNIGDVVEVPSVADQLEDEVAYVHRERYLCSSPSVEGIKAAVEEHELDRVVLACCTPNMHTETFRSNLEQAGVNPALMEIVNVREQCSWVHKEDHEGATLKALDLIRGAIARVRESTPLESKSMEVSHEVLVIGAGVAGITTSLRLAEYGMKVHLVERRPSIGGHMIQYPKVFPTLDCSQCILTPKMASVNQSRNIDLLTYAEVKEVSGVPGDFEVKVQLKPRGVDVEACIGCGDCTRVCPISVPDEFNEGLSPRKAAYIPFPQAVPSVATIDSDHCIKCNSCVNACPPKCINLDDPGREVELNVGAIVLATGFELYDIGGLAQYGYGKYENVVTSLEMERILDVNGPTRSMIINPNTGEPAKSVSFVLCAGSRDTEVGKAHCSRVCCLYALKQAQLIRDRDIDVWIHYIDIRAPGRRYEEFYAATQDKGAMFVKGKVTEIVPEGGRVLVRGEDMMINRMVENPADLVVLCPPIVTTEETLKLAEMLRVPVDEDQFVLERHPKLDPMA
;
A
#
# COMPACT_ATOMS: atom_id res chain seq x y z
N MET A 1 -14.59 -30.85 43.60
CA MET A 1 -13.28 -31.42 43.98
C MET A 1 -12.32 -30.92 42.93
N SER A 2 -11.56 -29.85 43.19
CA SER A 2 -10.53 -29.44 42.21
C SER A 2 -9.40 -30.46 42.31
N GLU A 3 -9.20 -31.20 41.22
CA GLU A 3 -7.91 -31.85 40.98
C GLU A 3 -6.81 -30.79 41.11
N ASP A 4 -5.66 -31.21 41.64
CA ASP A 4 -4.53 -30.33 41.94
C ASP A 4 -3.91 -29.87 40.61
N LEU A 5 -4.42 -28.77 40.05
CA LEU A 5 -4.06 -28.28 38.70
C LEU A 5 -2.54 -28.07 38.57
N ARG A 6 -1.92 -28.77 37.63
CA ARG A 6 -0.47 -28.73 37.42
C ARG A 6 -0.11 -27.72 36.34
N ILE A 7 0.46 -26.59 36.75
CA ILE A 7 0.81 -25.49 35.85
C ILE A 7 2.31 -25.53 35.57
N GLY A 8 2.69 -25.45 34.30
CA GLY A 8 4.07 -25.20 33.88
C GLY A 8 4.28 -23.76 33.44
N VAL A 9 5.37 -23.13 33.87
CA VAL A 9 5.74 -21.76 33.49
C VAL A 9 7.08 -21.77 32.79
N TRP A 10 7.15 -21.14 31.62
CA TRP A 10 8.40 -20.89 30.91
C TRP A 10 8.71 -19.41 30.89
N VAL A 11 9.94 -19.03 31.24
CA VAL A 11 10.41 -17.65 31.20
C VAL A 11 11.53 -17.52 30.17
N CYS A 12 11.28 -16.73 29.13
CA CYS A 12 12.19 -16.56 28.00
C CYS A 12 13.17 -15.41 28.25
N GLU A 13 14.46 -15.60 27.96
CA GLU A 13 15.47 -14.52 27.97
C GLU A 13 15.52 -13.74 26.65
N CYS A 14 15.05 -14.36 25.56
CA CYS A 14 15.05 -13.83 24.20
C CYS A 14 16.43 -13.29 23.75
N GLY A 15 17.49 -14.04 24.09
CA GLY A 15 18.87 -13.68 23.75
C GLY A 15 19.31 -12.31 24.26
N GLY A 16 18.82 -11.88 25.42
CA GLY A 16 19.12 -10.59 26.05
C GLY A 16 17.99 -9.57 25.92
N ASN A 17 17.09 -9.69 24.94
CA ASN A 17 15.97 -8.75 24.80
C ASN A 17 15.05 -8.71 26.03
N ILE A 18 14.96 -9.80 26.77
CA ILE A 18 14.26 -9.86 28.07
C ILE A 18 15.30 -9.97 29.18
N GLY A 19 16.21 -10.94 29.09
CA GLY A 19 17.16 -11.28 30.15
C GLY A 19 18.17 -10.20 30.51
N ASP A 20 18.43 -9.20 29.65
CA ASP A 20 19.31 -8.08 29.99
C ASP A 20 18.62 -7.05 30.89
N VAL A 21 17.28 -7.04 30.95
CA VAL A 21 16.49 -6.03 31.70
C VAL A 21 15.72 -6.67 32.85
N VAL A 22 15.11 -7.82 32.62
CA VAL A 22 14.37 -8.61 33.61
C VAL A 22 15.30 -9.67 34.17
N GLU A 23 15.41 -9.75 35.50
CA GLU A 23 16.20 -10.79 36.16
C GLU A 23 15.44 -12.13 36.13
N VAL A 24 15.51 -12.81 34.99
CA VAL A 24 14.80 -14.06 34.69
C VAL A 24 15.06 -15.16 35.73
N PRO A 25 16.30 -15.39 36.20
CA PRO A 25 16.56 -16.29 37.32
C PRO A 25 15.73 -15.96 38.57
N SER A 26 15.72 -14.70 39.01
CA SER A 26 14.94 -14.28 40.18
C SER A 26 13.44 -14.45 40.00
N VAL A 27 12.91 -14.22 38.80
CA VAL A 27 11.49 -14.47 38.48
C VAL A 27 11.19 -15.96 38.56
N ALA A 28 12.03 -16.81 37.98
CA ALA A 28 11.82 -18.26 37.98
C ALA A 28 11.86 -18.84 39.41
N ASP A 29 12.88 -18.48 40.19
CA ASP A 29 13.07 -18.95 41.57
C ASP A 29 11.87 -18.58 42.46
N GLN A 30 11.28 -17.40 42.26
CA GLN A 30 10.10 -16.96 43.02
C GLN A 30 8.80 -17.68 42.65
N LEU A 31 8.77 -18.35 41.50
CA LEU A 31 7.58 -19.07 41.01
C LEU A 31 7.63 -20.57 41.34
N GLU A 32 8.78 -21.12 41.76
CA GLU A 32 8.96 -22.57 41.99
C GLU A 32 7.96 -23.14 43.01
N ASP A 33 7.60 -22.37 44.04
CA ASP A 33 6.63 -22.78 45.07
C ASP A 33 5.16 -22.50 44.68
N GLU A 34 4.91 -21.81 43.56
CA GLU A 34 3.57 -21.40 43.13
C GLU A 34 2.94 -22.31 42.06
N VAL A 35 3.76 -23.08 41.34
CA VAL A 35 3.36 -23.91 40.20
C VAL A 35 4.08 -25.26 40.20
N ALA A 36 3.68 -26.18 39.33
CA ALA A 36 4.25 -27.53 39.31
C ALA A 36 5.62 -27.62 38.61
N TYR A 37 5.91 -26.69 37.70
CA TYR A 37 7.15 -26.66 36.93
C TYR A 37 7.49 -25.24 36.49
N VAL A 38 8.75 -24.84 36.63
CA VAL A 38 9.27 -23.56 36.09
C VAL A 38 10.53 -23.85 35.29
N HIS A 39 10.61 -23.35 34.06
CA HIS A 39 11.78 -23.48 33.21
C HIS A 39 12.22 -22.13 32.65
N ARG A 40 13.53 -21.92 32.63
CA ARG A 40 14.15 -20.75 32.00
C ARG A 40 14.68 -21.17 30.64
N GLU A 41 14.38 -20.37 29.64
CA GLU A 41 14.78 -20.70 28.27
C GLU A 41 15.39 -19.50 27.58
N ARG A 42 16.51 -19.72 26.90
CA ARG A 42 17.20 -18.63 26.20
C ARG A 42 16.40 -18.15 24.99
N TYR A 43 15.82 -19.09 24.25
CA TYR A 43 15.03 -18.84 23.05
C TYR A 43 13.80 -19.76 22.99
N LEU A 44 12.73 -19.37 23.69
CA LEU A 44 11.53 -20.20 23.84
C LEU A 44 10.86 -20.57 22.51
N CYS A 45 10.96 -19.72 21.49
CA CYS A 45 10.40 -19.96 20.16
C CYS A 45 11.27 -20.85 19.25
N SER A 46 12.43 -21.31 19.72
CA SER A 46 13.30 -22.18 18.94
C SER A 46 12.72 -23.60 18.85
N SER A 47 12.92 -24.30 17.73
CA SER A 47 12.39 -25.66 17.56
C SER A 47 12.80 -26.62 18.69
N PRO A 48 14.06 -26.63 19.18
CA PRO A 48 14.43 -27.46 20.33
C PRO A 48 13.66 -27.12 21.61
N SER A 49 13.45 -25.83 21.90
CA SER A 49 12.73 -25.39 23.09
C SER A 49 11.24 -25.74 23.02
N VAL A 50 10.63 -25.62 21.84
CA VAL A 50 9.23 -25.99 21.62
C VAL A 50 9.01 -27.50 21.81
N GLU A 51 9.93 -28.34 21.32
CA GLU A 51 9.88 -29.78 21.61
C GLU A 51 10.15 -30.09 23.09
N GLY A 52 11.04 -29.31 23.74
CA GLY A 52 11.26 -29.38 25.18
C GLY A 52 10.02 -29.08 26.01
N ILE A 53 9.18 -28.14 25.58
CA ILE A 53 7.88 -27.86 26.22
C ILE A 53 6.99 -29.10 26.17
N LYS A 54 6.88 -29.78 25.02
CA LYS A 54 6.05 -31.00 24.89
C LYS A 54 6.53 -32.10 25.83
N ALA A 55 7.84 -32.35 25.84
CA ALA A 55 8.43 -33.37 26.70
C ALA A 55 8.16 -33.07 28.19
N ALA A 56 8.31 -31.82 28.61
CA ALA A 56 8.04 -31.41 30.00
C ALA A 56 6.56 -31.47 30.37
N VAL A 57 5.65 -31.22 29.42
CA VAL A 57 4.19 -31.40 29.62
C VAL A 57 3.87 -32.86 29.95
N GLU A 58 4.45 -33.80 29.22
CA GLU A 58 4.28 -35.24 29.48
C GLU A 58 4.99 -35.68 30.77
N GLU A 59 6.26 -35.29 30.96
CA GLU A 59 7.09 -35.70 32.09
C GLU A 59 6.55 -35.21 33.44
N HIS A 60 6.05 -33.98 33.48
CA HIS A 60 5.55 -33.36 34.69
C HIS A 60 4.03 -33.39 34.80
N GLU A 61 3.33 -34.12 33.91
CA GLU A 61 1.87 -34.26 33.88
C GLU A 61 1.18 -32.89 33.96
N LEU A 62 1.58 -31.94 33.11
CA LEU A 62 1.11 -30.56 33.17
C LEU A 62 -0.26 -30.41 32.50
N ASP A 63 -1.19 -29.77 33.21
CA ASP A 63 -2.54 -29.49 32.74
C ASP A 63 -2.65 -28.13 32.04
N ARG A 64 -1.76 -27.20 32.37
CA ARG A 64 -1.80 -25.78 31.97
C ARG A 64 -0.40 -25.26 31.68
N VAL A 65 -0.29 -24.31 30.74
CA VAL A 65 1.00 -23.78 30.31
C VAL A 65 0.99 -22.25 30.28
N VAL A 66 1.99 -21.63 30.91
CA VAL A 66 2.20 -20.17 30.87
C VAL A 66 3.55 -19.90 30.21
N LEU A 67 3.57 -19.06 29.17
CA LEU A 67 4.75 -18.75 28.37
C LEU A 67 5.07 -17.26 28.49
N ALA A 68 5.98 -16.89 29.38
CA ALA A 68 6.45 -15.53 29.55
C ALA A 68 7.53 -15.18 28.52
N CYS A 69 7.13 -14.48 27.46
CA CYS A 69 7.98 -14.19 26.32
C CYS A 69 7.58 -12.89 25.60
N CYS A 70 7.45 -12.93 24.28
CA CYS A 70 7.08 -11.81 23.43
C CYS A 70 5.57 -11.69 23.24
N THR A 71 5.13 -10.71 22.46
CA THR A 71 3.71 -10.53 22.13
C THR A 71 3.05 -11.79 21.57
N PRO A 72 1.80 -12.10 22.00
CA PRO A 72 1.02 -13.19 21.42
C PRO A 72 0.80 -13.03 19.91
N ASN A 73 0.91 -11.83 19.35
CA ASN A 73 0.73 -11.59 17.91
C ASN A 73 1.77 -12.30 17.02
N MET A 74 2.88 -12.80 17.56
CA MET A 74 3.94 -13.46 16.78
C MET A 74 3.92 -14.98 16.84
N HIS A 75 3.96 -15.57 18.04
CA HIS A 75 4.25 -17.00 18.21
C HIS A 75 3.08 -17.82 18.76
N THR A 76 1.88 -17.24 18.89
CA THR A 76 0.71 -17.97 19.43
C THR A 76 0.44 -19.27 18.68
N GLU A 77 0.38 -19.24 17.35
CA GLU A 77 0.08 -20.45 16.57
C GLU A 77 1.19 -21.50 16.65
N THR A 78 2.44 -21.07 16.76
CA THR A 78 3.57 -21.97 17.01
C THR A 78 3.37 -22.71 18.34
N PHE A 79 3.06 -22.00 19.43
CA PHE A 79 2.89 -22.66 20.73
C PHE A 79 1.61 -23.50 20.79
N ARG A 80 0.48 -22.98 20.28
CA ARG A 80 -0.80 -23.71 20.25
C ARG A 80 -0.67 -25.05 19.54
N SER A 81 -0.19 -25.05 18.30
CA SER A 81 -0.06 -26.28 17.51
C SER A 81 0.82 -27.34 18.19
N ASN A 82 1.85 -26.91 18.92
CA ASN A 82 2.75 -27.83 19.60
C ASN A 82 2.16 -28.37 20.92
N LEU A 83 1.46 -27.54 21.69
CA LEU A 83 0.77 -27.99 22.89
C LEU A 83 -0.41 -28.92 22.59
N GLU A 84 -1.16 -28.67 21.52
CA GLU A 84 -2.20 -29.59 21.06
C GLU A 84 -1.66 -30.98 20.77
N GLN A 85 -0.49 -31.08 20.13
CA GLN A 85 0.17 -32.36 19.87
C GLN A 85 0.59 -33.08 21.15
N ALA A 86 0.89 -32.34 22.23
CA ALA A 86 1.19 -32.88 23.55
C ALA A 86 -0.08 -33.15 24.40
N GLY A 87 -1.28 -33.01 23.82
CA GLY A 87 -2.55 -33.27 24.50
C GLY A 87 -3.07 -32.13 25.39
N VAL A 88 -2.42 -30.96 25.39
CA VAL A 88 -2.87 -29.78 26.14
C VAL A 88 -3.80 -28.95 25.27
N ASN A 89 -5.00 -28.67 25.77
CA ASN A 89 -5.97 -27.83 25.07
C ASN A 89 -5.44 -26.38 24.93
N PRO A 90 -5.50 -25.73 23.75
CA PRO A 90 -4.98 -24.37 23.55
C PRO A 90 -5.55 -23.31 24.47
N ALA A 91 -6.80 -23.47 24.94
CA ALA A 91 -7.43 -22.54 25.86
C ALA A 91 -6.85 -22.59 27.27
N LEU A 92 -5.99 -23.58 27.52
CA LEU A 92 -5.29 -23.81 28.77
C LEU A 92 -3.84 -23.31 28.74
N MET A 93 -3.47 -22.62 27.66
CA MET A 93 -2.20 -21.93 27.48
C MET A 93 -2.41 -20.42 27.59
N GLU A 94 -1.51 -19.72 28.27
CA GLU A 94 -1.44 -18.25 28.27
C GLU A 94 -0.04 -17.76 27.88
N ILE A 95 0.03 -16.76 27.00
CA ILE A 95 1.29 -16.07 26.67
C ILE A 95 1.34 -14.75 27.43
N VAL A 96 2.43 -14.54 28.16
CA VAL A 96 2.67 -13.31 28.93
C VAL A 96 3.69 -12.46 28.21
N ASN A 97 3.29 -11.27 27.78
CA ASN A 97 4.18 -10.35 27.08
C ASN A 97 5.09 -9.62 28.08
N VAL A 98 6.27 -10.19 28.32
CA VAL A 98 7.31 -9.59 29.17
C VAL A 98 8.41 -8.91 28.35
N ARG A 99 8.25 -8.82 27.02
CA ARG A 99 9.19 -8.13 26.12
C ARG A 99 8.70 -6.75 25.71
N GLU A 100 7.75 -6.67 24.78
CA GLU A 100 7.23 -5.40 24.27
C GLU A 100 6.53 -4.58 25.36
N GLN A 101 5.90 -5.24 26.32
CA GLN A 101 5.17 -4.57 27.42
C GLN A 101 5.96 -4.49 28.73
N CYS A 102 7.20 -4.99 28.78
CA CYS A 102 8.02 -4.92 29.99
C CYS A 102 9.48 -4.58 29.67
N SER A 103 10.30 -5.54 29.26
CA SER A 103 11.75 -5.31 29.11
C SER A 103 12.11 -4.17 28.16
N TRP A 104 11.41 -4.01 27.03
CA TRP A 104 11.75 -2.99 26.03
C TRP A 104 11.39 -1.56 26.45
N VAL A 105 10.41 -1.40 27.34
CA VAL A 105 9.91 -0.09 27.79
C VAL A 105 10.47 0.34 29.14
N HIS A 106 11.17 -0.56 29.85
CA HIS A 106 11.72 -0.35 31.20
C HIS A 106 13.23 -0.58 31.28
N LYS A 107 13.96 -0.27 30.20
CA LYS A 107 15.40 -0.56 30.06
C LYS A 107 16.27 0.00 31.19
N GLU A 108 15.83 1.08 31.83
CA GLU A 108 16.59 1.75 32.89
C GLU A 108 16.13 1.34 34.31
N ASP A 109 15.01 0.63 34.45
CA ASP A 109 14.42 0.23 35.73
C ASP A 109 14.30 -1.30 35.81
N HIS A 110 15.45 -1.95 36.02
CA HIS A 110 15.55 -3.42 36.05
C HIS A 110 14.75 -4.03 37.22
N GLU A 111 14.76 -3.39 38.38
CA GLU A 111 14.02 -3.86 39.55
C GLU A 111 12.50 -3.77 39.29
N GLY A 112 12.02 -2.61 38.82
CA GLY A 112 10.63 -2.43 38.44
C GLY A 112 10.19 -3.33 37.29
N ALA A 113 11.05 -3.56 36.28
CA ALA A 113 10.80 -4.48 35.19
C ALA A 113 10.67 -5.93 35.68
N THR A 114 11.53 -6.35 36.61
CA THR A 114 11.51 -7.70 37.18
C THR A 114 10.25 -7.93 38.01
N LEU A 115 9.89 -6.98 38.88
CA LEU A 115 8.65 -7.03 39.65
C LEU A 115 7.42 -7.05 38.75
N LYS A 116 7.39 -6.19 37.72
CA LYS A 116 6.29 -6.16 36.75
C LYS A 116 6.17 -7.48 35.99
N ALA A 117 7.28 -8.07 35.54
CA ALA A 117 7.26 -9.36 34.84
C ALA A 117 6.69 -10.47 35.74
N LEU A 118 7.10 -10.53 37.00
CA LEU A 118 6.59 -11.47 37.99
C LEU A 118 5.07 -11.29 38.21
N ASP A 119 4.60 -10.05 38.37
CA ASP A 119 3.17 -9.76 38.56
C ASP A 119 2.34 -10.13 37.33
N LEU A 120 2.85 -9.86 36.12
CA LEU A 120 2.20 -10.26 34.86
C LEU A 120 2.08 -11.79 34.76
N ILE A 121 3.13 -12.53 35.16
CA ILE A 121 3.14 -14.00 35.16
C ILE A 121 2.16 -14.54 36.20
N ARG A 122 2.15 -14.00 37.42
CA ARG A 122 1.18 -14.39 38.46
C ARG A 122 -0.26 -14.12 38.03
N GLY A 123 -0.51 -13.00 37.36
CA GLY A 123 -1.82 -12.70 36.75
C GLY A 123 -2.23 -13.75 35.71
N ALA A 124 -1.29 -14.20 34.88
CA ALA A 124 -1.53 -15.27 33.92
C ALA A 124 -1.79 -16.62 34.61
N ILE A 125 -0.97 -17.00 35.61
CA ILE A 125 -1.18 -18.21 36.43
C ILE A 125 -2.59 -18.20 37.05
N ALA A 126 -3.01 -17.09 37.65
CA ALA A 126 -4.35 -16.93 38.20
C ALA A 126 -5.44 -17.11 37.13
N ARG A 127 -5.23 -16.59 35.91
CA ARG A 127 -6.16 -16.78 34.78
C ARG A 127 -6.24 -18.24 34.32
N VAL A 128 -5.10 -18.94 34.15
CA VAL A 128 -5.11 -20.32 33.64
C VAL A 128 -5.74 -21.30 34.62
N ARG A 129 -5.66 -21.02 35.93
CA ARG A 129 -6.32 -21.80 36.99
C ARG A 129 -7.84 -21.83 36.82
N GLU A 130 -8.43 -20.70 36.45
CA GLU A 130 -9.87 -20.57 36.20
C GLU A 130 -10.27 -20.92 34.76
N SER A 131 -9.29 -21.21 33.89
CA SER A 131 -9.55 -21.51 32.48
C SER A 131 -10.05 -22.94 32.29
N THR A 132 -10.99 -23.08 31.36
CA THR A 132 -11.61 -24.36 30.98
C THR A 132 -11.23 -24.74 29.54
N PRO A 133 -11.13 -26.04 29.23
CA PRO A 133 -10.89 -26.49 27.86
C PRO A 133 -11.96 -25.95 26.90
N LEU A 134 -11.55 -25.50 25.72
CA LEU A 134 -12.47 -25.08 24.66
C LEU A 134 -12.39 -26.04 23.47
N GLU A 135 -13.51 -26.22 22.78
CA GLU A 135 -13.56 -26.99 21.54
C GLU A 135 -13.41 -26.06 20.34
N SER A 136 -12.49 -26.41 19.44
CA SER A 136 -12.33 -25.72 18.16
C SER A 136 -13.58 -25.93 17.31
N LYS A 137 -14.18 -24.84 16.85
CA LYS A 137 -15.29 -24.89 15.89
C LYS A 137 -14.71 -24.93 14.48
N SER A 138 -15.19 -25.86 13.66
CA SER A 138 -14.97 -25.86 12.22
C SER A 138 -16.12 -25.16 11.51
N MET A 139 -15.82 -24.54 10.38
CA MET A 139 -16.81 -23.96 9.48
C MET A 139 -16.40 -24.23 8.04
N GLU A 140 -17.38 -24.28 7.14
CA GLU A 140 -17.10 -24.28 5.71
C GLU A 140 -16.56 -22.89 5.31
N VAL A 141 -15.59 -22.89 4.41
CA VAL A 141 -14.91 -21.69 3.94
C VAL A 141 -15.27 -21.47 2.48
N SER A 142 -15.65 -20.25 2.12
CA SER A 142 -15.82 -19.87 0.73
C SER A 142 -14.48 -19.90 0.01
N HIS A 143 -14.45 -20.55 -1.16
CA HIS A 143 -13.25 -20.62 -2.01
C HIS A 143 -13.14 -19.44 -3.00
N GLU A 144 -14.02 -18.44 -2.86
CA GLU A 144 -13.99 -17.22 -3.64
C GLU A 144 -13.19 -16.13 -2.93
N VAL A 145 -12.50 -15.29 -3.69
CA VAL A 145 -11.64 -14.23 -3.16
C VAL A 145 -12.04 -12.89 -3.76
N LEU A 146 -12.20 -11.87 -2.90
CA LEU A 146 -12.38 -10.49 -3.33
C LEU A 146 -11.03 -9.79 -3.41
N VAL A 147 -10.74 -9.12 -4.52
CA VAL A 147 -9.59 -8.22 -4.67
C VAL A 147 -10.10 -6.80 -4.91
N ILE A 148 -9.72 -5.86 -4.05
CA ILE A 148 -10.18 -4.47 -4.09
C ILE A 148 -9.05 -3.59 -4.64
N GLY A 149 -9.26 -3.03 -5.83
CA GLY A 149 -8.28 -2.21 -6.55
C GLY A 149 -7.57 -3.01 -7.64
N ALA A 150 -7.69 -2.56 -8.88
CA ALA A 150 -7.16 -3.24 -10.07
C ALA A 150 -5.96 -2.51 -10.69
N GLY A 151 -5.06 -2.02 -9.83
CA GLY A 151 -3.69 -1.69 -10.22
C GLY A 151 -2.85 -2.94 -10.49
N VAL A 152 -1.55 -2.77 -10.76
CA VAL A 152 -0.64 -3.89 -11.05
C VAL A 152 -0.62 -4.96 -9.94
N ALA A 153 -0.77 -4.55 -8.68
CA ALA A 153 -0.85 -5.45 -7.53
C ALA A 153 -2.11 -6.33 -7.61
N GLY A 154 -3.31 -5.72 -7.64
CA GLY A 154 -4.57 -6.46 -7.70
C GLY A 154 -4.75 -7.28 -8.98
N ILE A 155 -4.29 -6.78 -10.14
CA ILE A 155 -4.25 -7.55 -11.39
C ILE A 155 -3.39 -8.80 -11.23
N THR A 156 -2.19 -8.66 -10.65
CA THR A 156 -1.27 -9.79 -10.47
C THR A 156 -1.84 -10.80 -9.48
N THR A 157 -2.35 -10.35 -8.35
CA THR A 157 -3.01 -11.21 -7.36
C THR A 157 -4.16 -11.99 -7.98
N SER A 158 -5.06 -11.32 -8.70
CA SER A 158 -6.23 -11.94 -9.31
C SER A 158 -5.85 -13.01 -10.32
N LEU A 159 -4.86 -12.73 -11.19
CA LEU A 159 -4.36 -13.71 -12.15
C LEU A 159 -3.74 -14.93 -11.47
N ARG A 160 -2.94 -14.73 -10.40
CA ARG A 160 -2.33 -15.84 -9.66
C ARG A 160 -3.36 -16.71 -8.95
N LEU A 161 -4.34 -16.11 -8.29
CA LEU A 161 -5.43 -16.86 -7.65
C LEU A 161 -6.26 -17.64 -8.68
N ALA A 162 -6.57 -17.02 -9.82
CA ALA A 162 -7.27 -17.67 -10.91
C ALA A 162 -6.49 -18.84 -11.53
N GLU A 163 -5.16 -18.74 -11.64
CA GLU A 163 -4.26 -19.82 -12.08
C GLU A 163 -4.32 -21.04 -11.13
N TYR A 164 -4.55 -20.81 -9.82
CA TYR A 164 -4.80 -21.87 -8.83
C TYR A 164 -6.25 -22.39 -8.83
N GLY A 165 -7.10 -21.90 -9.74
CA GLY A 165 -8.49 -22.35 -9.87
C GLY A 165 -9.47 -21.67 -8.92
N MET A 166 -9.05 -20.64 -8.19
CA MET A 166 -9.94 -19.88 -7.31
C MET A 166 -10.82 -18.93 -8.13
N LYS A 167 -12.07 -18.76 -7.70
CA LYS A 167 -12.94 -17.72 -8.22
C LYS A 167 -12.55 -16.38 -7.60
N VAL A 168 -12.35 -15.36 -8.42
CA VAL A 168 -11.91 -14.03 -7.97
C VAL A 168 -12.91 -12.98 -8.40
N HIS A 169 -13.34 -12.14 -7.47
CA HIS A 169 -14.08 -10.91 -7.75
C HIS A 169 -13.11 -9.74 -7.70
N LEU A 170 -12.83 -9.09 -8.83
CA LEU A 170 -11.91 -7.96 -8.90
C LEU A 170 -12.69 -6.66 -9.02
N VAL A 171 -12.71 -5.87 -7.96
CA VAL A 171 -13.43 -4.59 -7.88
C VAL A 171 -12.50 -3.42 -8.18
N GLU A 172 -12.90 -2.55 -9.11
CA GLU A 172 -12.16 -1.35 -9.49
C GLU A 172 -13.07 -0.12 -9.50
N ARG A 173 -12.68 0.92 -8.76
CA ARG A 173 -13.46 2.16 -8.62
C ARG A 173 -13.52 2.96 -9.91
N ARG A 174 -12.46 2.94 -10.72
CA ARG A 174 -12.39 3.65 -12.01
C ARG A 174 -13.06 2.81 -13.11
N PRO A 175 -13.43 3.41 -14.27
CA PRO A 175 -14.10 2.65 -15.32
C PRO A 175 -13.24 1.61 -16.04
N SER A 176 -11.92 1.63 -15.81
CA SER A 176 -10.94 0.70 -16.37
C SER A 176 -9.93 0.29 -15.31
N ILE A 177 -9.41 -0.93 -15.41
CA ILE A 177 -8.26 -1.41 -14.64
C ILE A 177 -6.94 -0.81 -15.16
N GLY A 178 -5.87 -0.97 -14.38
CA GLY A 178 -4.49 -0.59 -14.73
C GLY A 178 -3.78 0.26 -13.67
N GLY A 179 -4.55 1.02 -12.85
CA GLY A 179 -4.01 1.93 -11.84
C GLY A 179 -3.04 2.96 -12.42
N HIS A 180 -2.14 3.52 -11.59
CA HIS A 180 -1.17 4.51 -12.07
C HIS A 180 -0.18 3.96 -13.09
N MET A 181 0.14 2.66 -13.04
CA MET A 181 1.14 2.07 -13.92
C MET A 181 0.80 2.24 -15.40
N ILE A 182 -0.49 2.24 -15.76
CA ILE A 182 -0.92 2.44 -17.15
C ILE A 182 -0.72 3.88 -17.65
N GLN A 183 -0.56 4.84 -16.73
CA GLN A 183 -0.27 6.25 -17.04
C GLN A 183 1.20 6.49 -17.37
N TYR A 184 2.10 5.55 -17.06
CA TYR A 184 3.53 5.77 -17.23
C TYR A 184 3.96 5.45 -18.66
N PRO A 185 4.70 6.31 -19.40
CA PRO A 185 5.30 5.91 -20.66
C PRO A 185 6.29 4.75 -20.48
N LYS A 186 7.10 4.80 -19.42
CA LYS A 186 8.20 3.87 -19.17
C LYS A 186 8.28 3.46 -17.69
N VAL A 187 8.90 2.32 -17.40
CA VAL A 187 9.20 1.86 -16.03
C VAL A 187 10.70 1.72 -15.80
N PHE A 188 11.19 2.12 -14.63
CA PHE A 188 12.59 1.90 -14.24
C PHE A 188 12.80 0.46 -13.73
N PRO A 189 14.04 -0.07 -13.75
CA PRO A 189 15.26 0.53 -14.29
C PRO A 189 15.47 0.18 -15.77
N THR A 190 14.59 -0.64 -16.35
CA THR A 190 14.77 -1.20 -17.70
C THR A 190 14.35 -0.26 -18.82
N LEU A 191 13.57 0.78 -18.51
CA LEU A 191 12.96 1.68 -19.50
C LEU A 191 12.04 0.93 -20.50
N ASP A 192 11.42 -0.15 -20.04
CA ASP A 192 10.36 -0.83 -20.77
C ASP A 192 9.11 0.03 -20.84
N CYS A 193 8.34 -0.12 -21.91
CA CYS A 193 7.01 0.49 -22.02
C CYS A 193 6.07 -0.14 -21.00
N SER A 194 5.42 0.67 -20.16
CA SER A 194 4.48 0.16 -19.14
C SER A 194 3.30 -0.58 -19.78
N GLN A 195 2.80 -0.07 -20.90
CA GLN A 195 1.66 -0.66 -21.60
C GLN A 195 2.03 -2.03 -22.18
N CYS A 196 3.27 -2.22 -22.65
CA CYS A 196 3.73 -3.50 -23.18
C CYS A 196 3.73 -4.61 -22.12
N ILE A 197 3.89 -4.26 -20.83
CA ILE A 197 3.91 -5.23 -19.73
C ILE A 197 2.56 -5.37 -19.03
N LEU A 198 1.78 -4.29 -18.94
CA LEU A 198 0.54 -4.26 -18.19
C LEU A 198 -0.69 -4.60 -19.03
N THR A 199 -0.80 -4.07 -20.26
CA THR A 199 -1.98 -4.29 -21.12
C THR A 199 -2.23 -5.77 -21.42
N PRO A 200 -1.21 -6.63 -21.66
CA PRO A 200 -1.44 -8.07 -21.79
C PRO A 200 -2.05 -8.69 -20.54
N LYS A 201 -1.64 -8.26 -19.34
CA LYS A 201 -2.21 -8.75 -18.07
C LYS A 201 -3.65 -8.25 -17.88
N MET A 202 -3.93 -7.01 -18.25
CA MET A 202 -5.30 -6.47 -18.25
C MET A 202 -6.21 -7.30 -19.18
N ALA A 203 -5.73 -7.62 -20.38
CA ALA A 203 -6.46 -8.48 -21.32
C ALA A 203 -6.67 -9.90 -20.75
N SER A 204 -5.66 -10.49 -20.10
CA SER A 204 -5.80 -11.79 -19.43
C SER A 204 -6.85 -11.78 -18.32
N VAL A 205 -6.94 -10.70 -17.53
CA VAL A 205 -7.99 -10.53 -16.53
C VAL A 205 -9.37 -10.56 -17.19
N ASN A 206 -9.57 -9.76 -18.24
CA ASN A 206 -10.85 -9.65 -18.94
C ASN A 206 -11.27 -10.93 -19.70
N GLN A 207 -10.31 -11.80 -20.02
CA GLN A 207 -10.57 -13.08 -20.72
C GLN A 207 -10.72 -14.27 -19.76
N SER A 208 -10.38 -14.09 -18.48
CA SER A 208 -10.42 -15.17 -17.51
C SER A 208 -11.86 -15.51 -17.13
N ARG A 209 -12.19 -16.81 -17.14
CA ARG A 209 -13.49 -17.31 -16.67
C ARG A 209 -13.58 -17.37 -15.14
N ASN A 210 -12.43 -17.35 -14.47
CA ASN A 210 -12.32 -17.41 -13.02
C ASN A 210 -12.27 -16.03 -12.39
N ILE A 211 -12.26 -14.94 -13.16
CA ILE A 211 -12.24 -13.57 -12.64
C ILE A 211 -13.50 -12.84 -13.07
N ASP A 212 -14.31 -12.43 -12.10
CA ASP A 212 -15.41 -11.50 -12.29
C ASP A 212 -14.89 -10.08 -12.13
N LEU A 213 -14.75 -9.38 -13.27
CA LEU A 213 -14.23 -8.02 -13.29
C LEU A 213 -15.36 -7.00 -13.10
N LEU A 214 -15.39 -6.36 -11.94
CA LEU A 214 -16.37 -5.34 -11.55
C LEU A 214 -15.72 -3.95 -11.60
N THR A 215 -15.72 -3.32 -12.78
CA THR A 215 -15.20 -1.96 -12.97
C THR A 215 -16.28 -0.90 -12.77
N TYR A 216 -15.85 0.32 -12.43
CA TYR A 216 -16.72 1.40 -11.99
C TYR A 216 -17.57 0.98 -10.78
N ALA A 217 -16.95 0.24 -9.86
CA ALA A 217 -17.61 -0.35 -8.71
C ALA A 217 -16.79 -0.15 -7.43
N GLU A 218 -17.48 -0.06 -6.29
CA GLU A 218 -16.88 0.19 -4.98
C GLU A 218 -17.51 -0.71 -3.93
N VAL A 219 -16.69 -1.19 -2.98
CA VAL A 219 -17.19 -1.91 -1.80
C VAL A 219 -17.89 -0.91 -0.88
N LYS A 220 -19.10 -1.26 -0.43
CA LYS A 220 -19.91 -0.43 0.48
C LYS A 220 -20.01 -0.98 1.88
N GLU A 221 -20.06 -2.30 2.01
CA GLU A 221 -20.22 -2.97 3.30
C GLU A 221 -19.46 -4.30 3.27
N VAL A 222 -18.81 -4.63 4.38
CA VAL A 222 -18.20 -5.93 4.63
C VAL A 222 -18.65 -6.39 6.01
N SER A 223 -19.21 -7.59 6.08
CA SER A 223 -19.56 -8.29 7.32
C SER A 223 -19.08 -9.74 7.27
N GLY A 224 -19.15 -10.43 8.40
CA GLY A 224 -18.69 -11.82 8.52
C GLY A 224 -17.31 -11.94 9.15
N VAL A 225 -16.65 -13.07 8.89
CA VAL A 225 -15.37 -13.46 9.50
C VAL A 225 -14.44 -14.08 8.46
N PRO A 226 -13.12 -14.18 8.72
CA PRO A 226 -12.20 -14.89 7.83
C PRO A 226 -12.74 -16.27 7.44
N GLY A 227 -12.88 -16.51 6.13
CA GLY A 227 -13.46 -17.71 5.56
C GLY A 227 -14.93 -17.60 5.13
N ASP A 228 -15.68 -16.61 5.64
CA ASP A 228 -17.09 -16.39 5.32
C ASP A 228 -17.46 -14.90 5.46
N PHE A 229 -17.02 -14.11 4.49
CA PHE A 229 -17.38 -12.69 4.39
C PHE A 229 -18.55 -12.49 3.45
N GLU A 230 -19.49 -11.66 3.88
CA GLU A 230 -20.55 -11.12 3.03
C GLU A 230 -20.19 -9.68 2.67
N VAL A 231 -20.09 -9.40 1.36
CA VAL A 231 -19.62 -8.11 0.84
C VAL A 231 -20.66 -7.52 -0.11
N LYS A 232 -21.05 -6.27 0.13
CA LYS A 232 -21.87 -5.49 -0.79
C LYS A 232 -21.01 -4.60 -1.66
N VAL A 233 -21.14 -4.78 -2.97
CA VAL A 233 -20.45 -3.99 -3.99
C VAL A 233 -21.46 -3.15 -4.75
N GLN A 234 -21.26 -1.83 -4.74
CA GLN A 234 -22.04 -0.90 -5.55
C GLN A 234 -21.38 -0.73 -6.91
N LEU A 235 -22.07 -1.12 -7.97
CA LEU A 235 -21.75 -0.70 -9.33
C LEU A 235 -22.35 0.69 -9.54
N LYS A 236 -21.49 1.66 -9.85
CA LYS A 236 -21.90 3.04 -10.09
C LYS A 236 -22.68 3.15 -11.41
N PRO A 237 -23.54 4.18 -11.56
CA PRO A 237 -24.22 4.51 -12.81
C PRO A 237 -23.26 4.70 -14.00
N ARG A 238 -22.90 3.64 -14.71
CA ARG A 238 -22.02 3.74 -15.88
C ARG A 238 -22.73 4.45 -17.03
N GLY A 239 -24.05 4.32 -17.09
CA GLY A 239 -24.90 4.83 -18.15
C GLY A 239 -24.69 4.12 -19.50
N VAL A 240 -23.96 3.01 -19.51
CA VAL A 240 -23.62 2.22 -20.69
C VAL A 240 -23.67 0.74 -20.32
N ASP A 241 -24.41 -0.05 -21.09
CA ASP A 241 -24.39 -1.50 -21.00
C ASP A 241 -23.04 -2.03 -21.50
N VAL A 242 -22.31 -2.69 -20.60
CA VAL A 242 -20.95 -3.18 -20.82
C VAL A 242 -20.89 -4.28 -21.88
N GLU A 243 -21.90 -5.16 -21.93
CA GLU A 243 -21.95 -6.29 -22.87
C GLU A 243 -22.32 -5.85 -24.29
N ALA A 244 -23.19 -4.84 -24.40
CA ALA A 244 -23.64 -4.32 -25.69
C ALA A 244 -22.70 -3.26 -26.29
N CYS A 245 -21.84 -2.62 -25.49
CA CYS A 245 -20.94 -1.57 -25.95
C CYS A 245 -19.79 -2.13 -26.81
N ILE A 246 -19.63 -1.57 -28.01
CA ILE A 246 -18.56 -1.96 -28.94
C ILE A 246 -17.32 -1.07 -28.89
N GLY A 247 -17.23 -0.15 -27.92
CA GLY A 247 -16.04 0.71 -27.73
C GLY A 247 -15.71 1.68 -28.88
N CYS A 248 -16.65 1.97 -29.79
CA CYS A 248 -16.39 2.76 -31.01
C CYS A 248 -16.09 4.26 -30.80
N GLY A 249 -16.42 4.79 -29.63
CA GLY A 249 -16.18 6.20 -29.26
C GLY A 249 -17.07 7.24 -29.95
N ASP A 250 -18.12 6.85 -30.69
CA ASP A 250 -19.06 7.80 -31.32
C ASP A 250 -19.70 8.74 -30.30
N CYS A 251 -20.10 8.20 -29.16
CA CYS A 251 -20.68 8.97 -28.05
C CYS A 251 -19.73 10.05 -27.52
N THR A 252 -18.43 9.76 -27.47
CA THR A 252 -17.39 10.70 -27.04
C THR A 252 -17.25 11.85 -28.04
N ARG A 253 -17.27 11.56 -29.34
CA ARG A 253 -17.10 12.57 -30.41
C ARG A 253 -18.22 13.61 -30.42
N VAL A 254 -19.45 13.22 -30.12
CA VAL A 254 -20.63 14.09 -30.18
C VAL A 254 -20.96 14.79 -28.86
N CYS A 255 -20.30 14.43 -27.76
CA CYS A 255 -20.58 15.00 -26.46
C CYS A 255 -20.15 16.48 -26.39
N PRO A 256 -21.05 17.43 -26.06
CA PRO A 256 -20.71 18.84 -26.02
C PRO A 256 -19.97 19.25 -24.73
N ILE A 257 -20.06 18.45 -23.66
CA ILE A 257 -19.50 18.80 -22.35
C ILE A 257 -18.02 18.45 -22.28
N SER A 258 -17.25 19.36 -21.71
CA SER A 258 -15.81 19.24 -21.50
C SER A 258 -15.52 19.24 -20.00
N VAL A 259 -14.75 18.26 -19.54
CA VAL A 259 -14.38 18.04 -18.12
C VAL A 259 -12.87 17.80 -18.06
N PRO A 260 -12.14 18.23 -17.02
CA PRO A 260 -10.74 17.83 -16.84
C PRO A 260 -10.56 16.31 -16.90
N ASP A 261 -9.54 15.84 -17.62
CA ASP A 261 -9.26 14.41 -17.75
C ASP A 261 -8.36 13.90 -16.62
N GLU A 262 -8.93 13.12 -15.70
CA GLU A 262 -8.23 12.57 -14.55
C GLU A 262 -7.14 11.58 -14.95
N PHE A 263 -7.28 10.88 -16.09
CA PHE A 263 -6.23 9.99 -16.59
C PHE A 263 -4.99 10.78 -17.02
N ASN A 264 -5.19 11.99 -17.55
CA ASN A 264 -4.16 12.91 -17.98
C ASN A 264 -3.81 13.97 -16.93
N GLU A 265 -4.14 13.73 -15.65
CA GLU A 265 -3.83 14.63 -14.53
C GLU A 265 -4.36 16.06 -14.75
N GLY A 266 -5.51 16.20 -15.43
CA GLY A 266 -6.13 17.50 -15.73
C GLY A 266 -5.46 18.32 -16.83
N LEU A 267 -4.36 17.84 -17.42
CA LEU A 267 -3.59 18.55 -18.46
C LEU A 267 -4.32 18.67 -19.81
N SER A 268 -5.39 17.91 -20.00
CA SER A 268 -6.27 17.99 -21.15
C SER A 268 -7.72 17.77 -20.75
N PRO A 269 -8.69 18.25 -21.53
CA PRO A 269 -10.08 17.90 -21.30
C PRO A 269 -10.43 16.51 -21.85
N ARG A 270 -11.32 15.82 -21.15
CA ARG A 270 -12.16 14.74 -21.68
C ARG A 270 -13.60 15.22 -21.86
N LYS A 271 -14.46 14.33 -22.35
CA LYS A 271 -15.89 14.56 -22.48
C LYS A 271 -16.66 13.92 -21.32
N ALA A 272 -17.91 14.31 -21.12
CA ALA A 272 -18.78 13.64 -20.14
C ALA A 272 -19.13 12.20 -20.57
N ALA A 273 -19.30 11.94 -21.87
CA ALA A 273 -19.27 10.59 -22.41
C ALA A 273 -17.84 10.27 -22.87
N TYR A 274 -17.19 9.26 -22.29
CA TYR A 274 -15.76 9.04 -22.52
C TYR A 274 -15.37 7.56 -22.45
N ILE A 275 -14.19 7.24 -22.97
CA ILE A 275 -13.47 6.00 -22.73
C ILE A 275 -12.16 6.43 -22.03
N PRO A 276 -11.79 5.88 -20.86
CA PRO A 276 -10.71 6.42 -20.03
C PRO A 276 -9.38 6.62 -20.77
N PHE A 277 -8.98 5.64 -21.58
CA PHE A 277 -7.81 5.69 -22.44
C PHE A 277 -7.95 4.63 -23.55
N PRO A 278 -7.18 4.70 -24.65
CA PRO A 278 -7.41 3.83 -25.82
C PRO A 278 -7.30 2.33 -25.53
N GLN A 279 -6.45 1.93 -24.58
CA GLN A 279 -6.24 0.53 -24.17
C GLN A 279 -7.07 0.14 -22.94
N ALA A 280 -8.13 0.88 -22.62
CA ALA A 280 -8.96 0.64 -21.44
C ALA A 280 -9.55 -0.77 -21.45
N VAL A 281 -9.61 -1.37 -20.24
CA VAL A 281 -10.20 -2.69 -20.01
C VAL A 281 -11.18 -2.59 -18.83
N PRO A 282 -12.48 -2.87 -19.05
CA PRO A 282 -13.10 -3.20 -20.34
C PRO A 282 -13.06 -2.01 -21.32
N SER A 283 -13.06 -2.31 -22.63
CA SER A 283 -13.01 -1.28 -23.69
C SER A 283 -14.40 -0.73 -23.99
N VAL A 284 -14.99 -0.07 -22.98
CA VAL A 284 -16.36 0.43 -23.02
C VAL A 284 -16.42 1.89 -22.61
N ALA A 285 -17.45 2.59 -23.10
CA ALA A 285 -17.70 3.98 -22.71
C ALA A 285 -18.30 4.08 -21.30
N THR A 286 -18.19 5.27 -20.72
CA THR A 286 -18.81 5.67 -19.45
C THR A 286 -19.43 7.05 -19.60
N ILE A 287 -20.58 7.25 -18.96
CA ILE A 287 -21.20 8.56 -18.80
C ILE A 287 -20.89 9.07 -17.40
N ASP A 288 -20.16 10.17 -17.34
CA ASP A 288 -19.95 10.95 -16.12
C ASP A 288 -21.26 11.66 -15.76
N SER A 289 -22.00 11.10 -14.81
CA SER A 289 -23.31 11.60 -14.39
C SER A 289 -23.24 12.99 -13.77
N ASP A 290 -22.12 13.34 -13.14
CA ASP A 290 -21.97 14.59 -12.39
C ASP A 290 -21.87 15.80 -13.34
N HIS A 291 -21.38 15.57 -14.56
CA HIS A 291 -21.23 16.61 -15.59
C HIS A 291 -22.21 16.46 -16.77
N CYS A 292 -22.93 15.33 -16.88
CA CYS A 292 -23.84 15.07 -17.99
C CYS A 292 -25.10 15.97 -17.94
N ILE A 293 -25.34 16.72 -19.02
CA ILE A 293 -26.53 17.59 -19.17
C ILE A 293 -27.75 16.89 -19.80
N LYS A 294 -27.71 15.57 -19.95
CA LYS A 294 -28.78 14.74 -20.56
C LYS A 294 -29.32 15.22 -21.92
N CYS A 295 -28.44 15.74 -22.79
CA CYS A 295 -28.82 16.25 -24.12
C CYS A 295 -29.14 15.18 -25.19
N ASN A 296 -29.00 13.89 -24.86
CA ASN A 296 -29.22 12.74 -25.76
C ASN A 296 -28.30 12.62 -27.00
N SER A 297 -27.31 13.50 -27.19
CA SER A 297 -26.38 13.41 -28.33
C SER A 297 -25.66 12.06 -28.39
N CYS A 298 -25.13 11.59 -27.26
CA CYS A 298 -24.46 10.29 -27.17
C CYS A 298 -25.42 9.12 -27.46
N VAL A 299 -26.65 9.16 -26.94
CA VAL A 299 -27.68 8.14 -27.15
C VAL A 299 -28.02 8.02 -28.64
N ASN A 300 -28.24 9.15 -29.31
CA ASN A 300 -28.57 9.19 -30.74
C ASN A 300 -27.40 8.71 -31.62
N ALA A 301 -26.17 8.96 -31.22
CA ALA A 301 -24.98 8.54 -31.96
C ALA A 301 -24.58 7.08 -31.70
N CYS A 302 -25.13 6.42 -30.69
CA CYS A 302 -24.73 5.07 -30.28
C CYS A 302 -25.31 3.99 -31.21
N PRO A 303 -24.50 3.28 -32.02
CA PRO A 303 -25.02 2.26 -32.93
C PRO A 303 -25.73 1.08 -32.24
N PRO A 304 -25.19 0.47 -31.15
CA PRO A 304 -25.86 -0.63 -30.45
C PRO A 304 -27.01 -0.16 -29.54
N LYS A 305 -27.23 1.16 -29.40
CA LYS A 305 -28.23 1.75 -28.50
C LYS A 305 -28.09 1.28 -27.03
N CYS A 306 -26.85 1.20 -26.57
CA CYS A 306 -26.50 0.66 -25.25
C CYS A 306 -26.36 1.73 -24.15
N ILE A 307 -26.77 2.99 -24.41
CA ILE A 307 -26.61 4.10 -23.46
C ILE A 307 -27.94 4.38 -22.76
N ASN A 308 -27.92 4.37 -21.43
CA ASN A 308 -29.04 4.74 -20.57
C ASN A 308 -28.60 5.87 -19.63
N LEU A 309 -29.10 7.09 -19.86
CA LEU A 309 -28.73 8.27 -19.05
C LEU A 309 -29.42 8.31 -17.68
N ASP A 310 -30.37 7.40 -17.43
CA ASP A 310 -31.09 7.24 -16.17
C ASP A 310 -30.71 5.91 -15.49
N ASP A 311 -29.52 5.38 -15.78
CA ASP A 311 -28.94 4.23 -15.09
C ASP A 311 -28.85 4.50 -13.57
N PRO A 312 -29.55 3.74 -12.71
CA PRO A 312 -29.47 3.93 -11.28
C PRO A 312 -28.22 3.30 -10.65
N GLY A 313 -27.41 2.58 -11.44
CA GLY A 313 -26.44 1.63 -10.90
C GLY A 313 -27.13 0.42 -10.29
N ARG A 314 -26.38 -0.44 -9.61
CA ARG A 314 -26.91 -1.59 -8.88
C ARG A 314 -25.97 -2.08 -7.80
N GLU A 315 -26.52 -2.78 -6.82
CA GLU A 315 -25.74 -3.48 -5.80
C GLU A 315 -25.63 -4.97 -6.15
N VAL A 316 -24.49 -5.56 -5.81
CA VAL A 316 -24.22 -6.99 -5.92
C VAL A 316 -23.70 -7.47 -4.56
N GLU A 317 -24.24 -8.57 -4.09
CA GLU A 317 -23.79 -9.28 -2.89
C GLU A 317 -22.85 -10.40 -3.28
N LEU A 318 -21.70 -10.48 -2.60
CA LEU A 318 -20.66 -11.48 -2.81
C LEU A 318 -20.41 -12.22 -1.49
N ASN A 319 -20.20 -13.54 -1.57
CA ASN A 319 -19.74 -14.34 -0.43
C ASN A 319 -18.31 -14.84 -0.70
N VAL A 320 -17.34 -14.39 0.08
CA VAL A 320 -15.90 -14.63 -0.16
C VAL A 320 -15.19 -15.11 1.09
N GLY A 321 -14.21 -15.99 0.94
CA GLY A 321 -13.42 -16.49 2.07
C GLY A 321 -12.26 -15.57 2.45
N ALA A 322 -11.76 -14.81 1.49
CA ALA A 322 -10.65 -13.89 1.68
C ALA A 322 -10.84 -12.58 0.92
N ILE A 323 -10.24 -11.51 1.43
CA ILE A 323 -10.24 -10.17 0.84
C ILE A 323 -8.80 -9.70 0.73
N VAL A 324 -8.42 -9.17 -0.44
CA VAL A 324 -7.12 -8.55 -0.68
C VAL A 324 -7.31 -7.07 -0.98
N LEU A 325 -6.68 -6.21 -0.18
CA LEU A 325 -6.70 -4.77 -0.36
C LEU A 325 -5.49 -4.32 -1.22
N ALA A 326 -5.76 -3.83 -2.42
CA ALA A 326 -4.76 -3.43 -3.41
C ALA A 326 -5.12 -2.08 -4.07
N THR A 327 -5.64 -1.14 -3.27
CA THR A 327 -6.19 0.16 -3.71
C THR A 327 -5.13 1.16 -4.18
N GLY A 328 -3.85 0.85 -4.00
CA GLY A 328 -2.74 1.65 -4.51
C GLY A 328 -2.48 2.89 -3.66
N PHE A 329 -2.27 4.03 -4.32
CA PHE A 329 -1.86 5.27 -3.68
C PHE A 329 -2.36 6.48 -4.46
N GLU A 330 -2.17 7.68 -3.94
CA GLU A 330 -2.24 8.96 -4.67
C GLU A 330 -1.04 9.84 -4.32
N LEU A 331 -0.82 10.93 -5.07
CA LEU A 331 0.14 11.95 -4.67
C LEU A 331 -0.50 12.87 -3.61
N TYR A 332 0.29 13.23 -2.60
CA TYR A 332 -0.08 14.26 -1.65
C TYR A 332 -0.31 15.59 -2.37
N ASP A 333 -1.44 16.25 -2.07
CA ASP A 333 -1.74 17.56 -2.62
C ASP A 333 -0.72 18.58 -2.10
N ILE A 334 0.18 18.98 -3.01
CA ILE A 334 1.27 19.90 -2.72
C ILE A 334 0.87 21.37 -2.91
N GLY A 335 -0.38 21.65 -3.30
CA GLY A 335 -0.90 23.02 -3.46
C GLY A 335 -0.86 23.84 -2.17
N GLY A 336 -0.92 23.17 -1.01
CA GLY A 336 -0.75 23.80 0.30
C GLY A 336 0.68 24.26 0.61
N LEU A 337 1.69 23.79 -0.13
CA LEU A 337 3.09 24.15 0.05
C LEU A 337 3.46 25.32 -0.88
N ALA A 338 3.04 26.53 -0.47
CA ALA A 338 3.16 27.75 -1.27
C ALA A 338 4.58 28.04 -1.78
N GLN A 339 5.62 27.59 -1.08
CA GLN A 339 7.02 27.75 -1.48
C GLN A 339 7.35 27.07 -2.82
N TYR A 340 6.59 26.05 -3.23
CA TYR A 340 6.81 25.38 -4.50
C TYR A 340 5.98 25.97 -5.64
N GLY A 341 4.97 26.80 -5.36
CA GLY A 341 4.19 27.50 -6.38
C GLY A 341 3.33 26.59 -7.29
N TYR A 342 3.10 25.34 -6.90
CA TYR A 342 2.20 24.42 -7.61
C TYR A 342 0.77 24.99 -7.66
N GLY A 343 0.11 24.87 -8.81
CA GLY A 343 -1.20 25.48 -9.08
C GLY A 343 -1.19 27.00 -9.29
N LYS A 344 -0.08 27.69 -8.99
CA LYS A 344 0.09 29.14 -9.23
C LYS A 344 0.97 29.43 -10.44
N TYR A 345 2.03 28.66 -10.63
CA TYR A 345 2.95 28.80 -11.77
C TYR A 345 2.71 27.66 -12.75
N GLU A 346 2.34 27.99 -13.98
CA GLU A 346 2.08 26.97 -15.02
C GLU A 346 3.32 26.11 -15.31
N ASN A 347 4.53 26.65 -15.09
CA ASN A 347 5.78 25.91 -15.26
C ASN A 347 6.02 24.83 -14.20
N VAL A 348 5.22 24.76 -13.14
CA VAL A 348 5.42 23.83 -12.03
C VAL A 348 4.40 22.70 -12.13
N VAL A 349 4.90 21.49 -12.39
CA VAL A 349 4.10 20.28 -12.53
C VAL A 349 4.51 19.22 -11.51
N THR A 350 3.65 18.24 -11.27
CA THR A 350 3.96 17.05 -10.47
C THR A 350 4.68 15.99 -11.30
N SER A 351 5.27 15.01 -10.62
CA SER A 351 5.88 13.86 -11.28
C SER A 351 4.90 13.01 -12.07
N LEU A 352 3.62 12.92 -11.67
CA LEU A 352 2.59 12.20 -12.45
C LEU A 352 2.15 12.99 -13.67
N GLU A 353 1.97 14.31 -13.55
CA GLU A 353 1.72 15.18 -14.71
C GLU A 353 2.87 15.04 -15.74
N MET A 354 4.13 14.99 -15.27
CA MET A 354 5.28 14.76 -16.13
C MET A 354 5.27 13.36 -16.79
N GLU A 355 4.74 12.31 -16.15
CA GLU A 355 4.53 11.02 -16.83
C GLU A 355 3.59 11.18 -18.04
N ARG A 356 2.50 11.94 -17.87
CA ARG A 356 1.55 12.21 -18.96
C ARG A 356 2.16 13.10 -20.05
N ILE A 357 2.94 14.12 -19.70
CA ILE A 357 3.67 14.96 -20.66
C ILE A 357 4.66 14.12 -21.48
N LEU A 358 5.37 13.18 -20.86
CA LEU A 358 6.35 12.33 -21.54
C LEU A 358 5.71 11.23 -22.41
N ASP A 359 4.43 10.92 -22.20
CA ASP A 359 3.72 9.90 -22.98
C ASP A 359 3.40 10.39 -24.40
N VAL A 360 3.69 9.54 -25.39
CA VAL A 360 3.34 9.75 -26.80
C VAL A 360 1.83 9.78 -27.04
N ASN A 361 1.07 9.07 -26.20
CA ASN A 361 -0.39 9.09 -26.16
C ASN A 361 -0.94 10.10 -25.14
N GLY A 362 -0.05 10.86 -24.48
CA GLY A 362 -0.40 11.90 -23.54
C GLY A 362 -0.86 13.20 -24.20
N PRO A 363 -1.26 14.19 -23.38
CA PRO A 363 -1.86 15.45 -23.83
C PRO A 363 -0.94 16.25 -24.75
N THR A 364 0.37 16.23 -24.50
CA THR A 364 1.37 16.96 -25.29
C THR A 364 2.05 16.09 -26.34
N ARG A 365 1.67 14.82 -26.49
CA ARG A 365 2.28 13.85 -27.40
C ARG A 365 3.80 13.77 -27.25
N SER A 366 4.28 13.71 -26.00
CA SER A 366 5.70 13.67 -25.66
C SER A 366 6.50 14.96 -25.94
N MET A 367 5.81 16.06 -26.26
CA MET A 367 6.44 17.38 -26.39
C MET A 367 6.55 18.04 -25.01
N ILE A 368 7.75 18.51 -24.68
CA ILE A 368 8.03 19.23 -23.45
C ILE A 368 8.15 20.70 -23.82
N ILE A 369 7.19 21.50 -23.37
CA ILE A 369 7.08 22.92 -23.72
C ILE A 369 7.19 23.77 -22.46
N ASN A 370 7.69 24.99 -22.61
CA ASN A 370 7.48 26.03 -21.61
C ASN A 370 6.03 26.54 -21.77
N PRO A 371 5.15 26.37 -20.77
CA PRO A 371 3.74 26.75 -20.89
C PRO A 371 3.53 28.25 -21.13
N ASN A 372 4.39 29.11 -20.59
CA ASN A 372 4.26 30.56 -20.74
C ASN A 372 4.66 31.06 -22.14
N THR A 373 5.59 30.38 -22.81
CA THR A 373 6.11 30.83 -24.12
C THR A 373 5.57 29.99 -25.28
N GLY A 374 5.12 28.76 -25.02
CA GLY A 374 4.74 27.77 -26.03
C GLY A 374 5.93 27.18 -26.80
N GLU A 375 7.16 27.58 -26.49
CA GLU A 375 8.37 27.08 -27.14
C GLU A 375 8.83 25.75 -26.51
N PRO A 376 9.61 24.92 -27.24
CA PRO A 376 10.27 23.75 -26.66
C PRO A 376 11.09 24.14 -25.42
N ALA A 377 10.91 23.40 -24.32
CA ALA A 377 11.66 23.62 -23.10
C ALA A 377 13.14 23.31 -23.33
N LYS A 378 14.03 24.15 -22.80
CA LYS A 378 15.49 23.98 -22.85
C LYS A 378 16.05 23.49 -21.53
N SER A 379 15.36 23.73 -20.41
CA SER A 379 15.76 23.23 -19.10
C SER A 379 14.59 22.74 -18.24
N VAL A 380 14.81 21.65 -17.51
CA VAL A 380 13.87 21.07 -16.56
C VAL A 380 14.57 20.81 -15.22
N SER A 381 13.97 21.25 -14.12
CA SER A 381 14.47 20.98 -12.77
C SER A 381 13.54 20.06 -11.99
N PHE A 382 14.08 18.99 -11.40
CA PHE A 382 13.37 18.09 -10.50
C PHE A 382 13.61 18.50 -9.05
N VAL A 383 12.53 18.58 -8.27
CA VAL A 383 12.60 18.81 -6.82
C VAL A 383 12.21 17.52 -6.12
N LEU A 384 13.22 16.76 -5.69
CA LEU A 384 12.98 15.53 -4.92
C LEU A 384 12.52 15.84 -3.51
N CYS A 385 11.77 14.91 -2.92
CA CYS A 385 11.23 15.06 -1.57
C CYS A 385 10.43 16.37 -1.39
N ALA A 386 9.76 16.85 -2.44
CA ALA A 386 8.92 18.03 -2.34
C ALA A 386 7.76 17.74 -1.39
N GLY A 387 7.86 18.14 -0.12
CA GLY A 387 6.91 17.77 0.94
C GLY A 387 7.08 16.36 1.52
N SER A 388 8.09 15.58 1.13
CA SER A 388 8.45 14.30 1.80
C SER A 388 9.65 14.49 2.70
N ARG A 389 9.82 13.60 3.69
CA ARG A 389 10.86 13.74 4.72
C ARG A 389 10.83 15.14 5.36
N ASP A 390 9.61 15.60 5.61
CA ASP A 390 9.29 16.92 6.13
C ASP A 390 8.36 16.74 7.33
N THR A 391 8.87 17.04 8.52
CA THR A 391 8.15 16.84 9.79
C THR A 391 7.34 18.07 10.22
N GLU A 392 7.42 19.18 9.48
CA GLU A 392 6.77 20.44 9.84
C GLU A 392 5.51 20.69 9.02
N VAL A 393 5.61 20.60 7.69
CA VAL A 393 4.52 20.99 6.77
C VAL A 393 4.14 19.92 5.76
N GLY A 394 4.97 18.88 5.62
CA GLY A 394 4.75 17.78 4.68
C GLY A 394 4.49 16.46 5.38
N LYS A 395 5.10 15.39 4.85
CA LYS A 395 5.04 14.03 5.38
C LYS A 395 6.42 13.58 5.83
N ALA A 396 6.50 12.96 7.01
CA ALA A 396 7.77 12.55 7.62
C ALA A 396 8.43 11.38 6.87
N HIS A 397 7.64 10.53 6.22
CA HIS A 397 8.14 9.33 5.54
C HIS A 397 8.84 9.62 4.21
N CYS A 398 9.57 8.61 3.74
CA CYS A 398 10.12 8.57 2.40
C CYS A 398 9.24 7.72 1.50
N SER A 399 8.80 8.26 0.36
CA SER A 399 7.97 7.52 -0.60
C SER A 399 8.73 6.48 -1.44
N ARG A 400 10.03 6.26 -1.16
CA ARG A 400 10.91 5.20 -1.69
C ARG A 400 11.19 5.20 -3.20
N VAL A 401 10.22 5.59 -4.04
CA VAL A 401 10.29 5.50 -5.51
C VAL A 401 10.62 6.83 -6.19
N CYS A 402 10.58 7.95 -5.46
CA CYS A 402 10.71 9.29 -6.04
C CYS A 402 12.06 9.59 -6.67
N CYS A 403 13.14 9.10 -6.07
CA CYS A 403 14.46 9.18 -6.68
C CYS A 403 14.46 8.43 -8.03
N LEU A 404 13.87 7.24 -8.08
CA LEU A 404 13.95 6.35 -9.24
C LEU A 404 13.10 6.83 -10.41
N TYR A 405 11.86 7.28 -10.17
CA TYR A 405 11.06 7.84 -11.26
C TYR A 405 11.65 9.17 -11.75
N ALA A 406 12.29 9.98 -10.90
CA ALA A 406 12.94 11.21 -11.33
C ALA A 406 14.16 10.91 -12.20
N LEU A 407 14.99 9.93 -11.82
CA LEU A 407 16.09 9.44 -12.66
C LEU A 407 15.57 8.96 -14.01
N LYS A 408 14.47 8.20 -14.02
CA LYS A 408 13.82 7.72 -15.24
C LYS A 408 13.36 8.87 -16.13
N GLN A 409 12.59 9.80 -15.59
CA GLN A 409 12.08 10.95 -16.34
C GLN A 409 13.23 11.82 -16.83
N ALA A 410 14.25 12.07 -16.00
CA ALA A 410 15.47 12.78 -16.38
C ALA A 410 16.19 12.15 -17.57
N GLN A 411 16.37 10.83 -17.58
CA GLN A 411 17.00 10.15 -18.72
C GLN A 411 16.17 10.33 -20.01
N LEU A 412 14.84 10.22 -19.93
CA LEU A 412 13.97 10.44 -21.09
C LEU A 412 14.06 11.90 -21.58
N ILE A 413 14.16 12.87 -20.68
CA ILE A 413 14.31 14.28 -21.02
C ILE A 413 15.68 14.55 -21.65
N ARG A 414 16.76 13.99 -21.09
CA ARG A 414 18.13 14.10 -21.64
C ARG A 414 18.27 13.51 -23.04
N ASP A 415 17.50 12.47 -23.38
CA ASP A 415 17.46 11.91 -24.75
C ASP A 415 16.93 12.92 -25.80
N ARG A 416 16.39 14.07 -25.37
CA ARG A 416 15.90 15.18 -26.21
C ARG A 416 16.83 16.41 -26.18
N ASP A 417 18.03 16.29 -25.61
CA ASP A 417 19.01 17.39 -25.46
C ASP A 417 18.48 18.59 -24.65
N ILE A 418 17.68 18.31 -23.62
CA ILE A 418 17.14 19.30 -22.67
C ILE A 418 17.97 19.23 -21.38
N ASP A 419 18.40 20.37 -20.84
CA ASP A 419 19.17 20.41 -19.60
C ASP A 419 18.32 19.95 -18.41
N VAL A 420 18.89 19.06 -17.58
CA VAL A 420 18.18 18.50 -16.42
C VAL A 420 18.97 18.73 -15.15
N TRP A 421 18.31 19.31 -14.15
CA TRP A 421 18.81 19.44 -12.80
C TRP A 421 17.97 18.61 -11.84
N ILE A 422 18.59 17.89 -10.91
CA ILE A 422 17.92 17.10 -9.88
C ILE A 422 18.37 17.62 -8.52
N HIS A 423 17.48 18.30 -7.82
CA HIS A 423 17.68 18.80 -6.46
C HIS A 423 17.29 17.73 -5.46
N TYR A 424 18.22 17.29 -4.61
CA TYR A 424 18.04 16.12 -3.76
C TYR A 424 18.72 16.24 -2.40
N ILE A 425 18.19 15.52 -1.40
CA ILE A 425 18.87 15.35 -0.10
C ILE A 425 19.80 14.12 -0.17
N ASP A 426 19.20 12.96 -0.48
CA ASP A 426 19.88 11.69 -0.72
C ASP A 426 19.29 11.03 -1.97
N ILE A 427 20.13 10.45 -2.82
CA ILE A 427 19.66 9.55 -3.87
C ILE A 427 19.45 8.17 -3.25
N ARG A 428 18.19 7.74 -3.19
CA ARG A 428 17.82 6.41 -2.70
C ARG A 428 17.55 5.49 -3.89
N ALA A 429 18.58 4.73 -4.26
CA ALA A 429 18.52 3.75 -5.34
C ALA A 429 18.65 2.29 -4.82
N PRO A 430 17.84 1.83 -3.84
CA PRO A 430 17.97 0.48 -3.29
C PRO A 430 17.32 -0.54 -4.23
N GLY A 431 18.11 -1.43 -4.81
CA GLY A 431 17.59 -2.51 -5.63
C GLY A 431 18.59 -3.00 -6.67
N ARG A 432 18.24 -4.09 -7.35
CA ARG A 432 19.06 -4.63 -8.43
C ARG A 432 19.11 -3.63 -9.59
N ARG A 433 20.32 -3.23 -9.99
CA ARG A 433 20.59 -2.29 -11.10
C ARG A 433 20.19 -0.83 -10.88
N TYR A 434 19.81 -0.44 -9.66
CA TYR A 434 19.31 0.91 -9.41
C TYR A 434 20.45 1.93 -9.22
N GLU A 435 21.56 1.51 -8.63
CA GLU A 435 22.77 2.34 -8.55
C GLU A 435 23.38 2.57 -9.93
N GLU A 436 23.43 1.53 -10.76
CA GLU A 436 23.87 1.63 -12.15
C GLU A 436 22.93 2.50 -12.99
N PHE A 437 21.63 2.49 -12.68
CA PHE A 437 20.67 3.39 -13.30
C PHE A 437 20.87 4.85 -12.88
N TYR A 438 21.25 5.10 -11.63
CA TYR A 438 21.67 6.42 -11.17
C TYR A 438 22.94 6.89 -11.91
N ALA A 439 24.00 6.08 -11.94
CA ALA A 439 25.22 6.39 -12.67
C ALA A 439 24.96 6.68 -14.16
N ALA A 440 24.15 5.84 -14.82
CA ALA A 440 23.76 6.07 -16.22
C ALA A 440 23.00 7.39 -16.43
N THR A 441 22.28 7.87 -15.42
CA THR A 441 21.60 9.18 -15.47
C THR A 441 22.62 10.33 -15.42
N GLN A 442 23.68 10.19 -14.62
CA GLN A 442 24.80 11.14 -14.58
C GLN A 442 25.56 11.15 -15.91
N ASP A 443 25.83 9.97 -16.48
CA ASP A 443 26.54 9.83 -17.76
C ASP A 443 25.76 10.45 -18.94
N LYS A 444 24.42 10.50 -18.84
CA LYS A 444 23.55 11.23 -19.79
C LYS A 444 23.56 12.76 -19.60
N GLY A 445 24.33 13.27 -18.65
CA GLY A 445 24.50 14.70 -18.40
C GLY A 445 23.43 15.33 -17.52
N ALA A 446 22.65 14.55 -16.76
CA ALA A 446 21.81 15.13 -15.72
C ALA A 446 22.68 15.68 -14.58
N MET A 447 22.39 16.90 -14.13
CA MET A 447 23.12 17.57 -13.06
C MET A 447 22.44 17.32 -11.72
N PHE A 448 23.23 17.07 -10.68
CA PHE A 448 22.73 16.74 -9.34
C PHE A 448 23.15 17.82 -8.35
N VAL A 449 22.18 18.43 -7.67
CA VAL A 449 22.39 19.49 -6.68
C VAL A 449 21.98 18.94 -5.33
N LYS A 450 22.96 18.76 -4.44
CA LYS A 450 22.71 18.20 -3.12
C LYS A 450 22.23 19.30 -2.18
N GLY A 451 20.93 19.36 -1.95
CA GLY A 451 20.29 20.21 -0.96
C GLY A 451 18.78 20.33 -1.19
N LYS A 452 18.08 20.77 -0.16
CA LYS A 452 16.62 20.96 -0.22
C LYS A 452 16.32 22.30 -0.89
N VAL A 453 15.40 22.30 -1.84
CA VAL A 453 14.87 23.53 -2.46
C VAL A 453 14.08 24.31 -1.41
N THR A 454 14.41 25.59 -1.27
CA THR A 454 13.77 26.50 -0.32
C THR A 454 12.50 27.11 -0.91
N GLU A 455 12.57 27.57 -2.16
CA GLU A 455 11.44 28.18 -2.86
C GLU A 455 11.60 28.12 -4.39
N ILE A 456 10.48 28.27 -5.09
CA ILE A 456 10.41 28.48 -6.53
C ILE A 456 9.74 29.83 -6.78
N VAL A 457 10.37 30.67 -7.60
CA VAL A 457 9.87 32.02 -7.90
C VAL A 457 9.80 32.24 -9.42
N PRO A 458 8.84 33.02 -9.93
CA PRO A 458 8.75 33.31 -11.36
C PRO A 458 9.87 34.26 -11.80
N GLU A 459 10.41 34.03 -13.00
CA GLU A 459 11.46 34.84 -13.60
C GLU A 459 11.27 34.94 -15.12
N GLY A 460 10.77 36.07 -15.63
CA GLY A 460 10.81 36.38 -17.07
C GLY A 460 10.27 35.29 -18.01
N GLY A 461 9.15 34.63 -17.67
CA GLY A 461 8.55 33.53 -18.44
C GLY A 461 9.07 32.13 -18.09
N ARG A 462 10.05 32.06 -17.18
CA ARG A 462 10.58 30.84 -16.54
C ARG A 462 10.28 30.84 -15.05
N VAL A 463 10.81 29.85 -14.36
CA VAL A 463 10.89 29.83 -12.89
C VAL A 463 12.34 29.66 -12.45
N LEU A 464 12.66 30.22 -11.30
CA LEU A 464 13.96 30.13 -10.65
C LEU A 464 13.83 29.20 -9.45
N VAL A 465 14.57 28.09 -9.46
CA VAL A 465 14.62 27.14 -8.35
C VAL A 465 15.73 27.58 -7.41
N ARG A 466 15.37 27.94 -6.17
CA ARG A 466 16.32 28.39 -5.15
C ARG A 466 16.54 27.31 -4.10
N GLY A 467 17.79 27.11 -3.73
CA GLY A 467 18.14 26.20 -2.65
C GLY A 467 19.60 26.33 -2.27
N GLU A 468 20.02 25.47 -1.36
CA GLU A 468 21.42 25.31 -1.01
C GLU A 468 22.04 24.18 -1.84
N ASP A 469 23.27 24.36 -2.32
CA ASP A 469 24.14 23.26 -2.72
C ASP A 469 25.15 23.00 -1.60
N MET A 470 24.90 21.93 -0.85
CA MET A 470 25.70 21.48 0.28
C MET A 470 27.09 21.00 -0.14
N MET A 471 27.32 20.64 -1.41
CA MET A 471 28.64 20.21 -1.87
C MET A 471 29.61 21.39 -1.98
N ILE A 472 29.10 22.58 -2.31
CA ILE A 472 29.90 23.81 -2.44
C ILE A 472 29.59 24.84 -1.35
N ASN A 473 28.64 24.52 -0.45
CA ASN A 473 28.18 25.36 0.66
C ASN A 473 27.77 26.77 0.23
N ARG A 474 26.89 26.85 -0.79
CA ARG A 474 26.38 28.12 -1.34
C ARG A 474 24.91 28.01 -1.71
N MET A 475 24.22 29.14 -1.65
CA MET A 475 22.91 29.28 -2.29
C MET A 475 23.09 29.23 -3.80
N VAL A 476 22.22 28.48 -4.46
CA VAL A 476 22.17 28.34 -5.91
C VAL A 476 20.79 28.75 -6.41
N GLU A 477 20.80 29.35 -7.59
CA GLU A 477 19.60 29.72 -8.33
C GLU A 477 19.67 29.05 -9.70
N ASN A 478 18.72 28.17 -9.98
CA ASN A 478 18.67 27.38 -11.21
C ASN A 478 17.45 27.79 -12.05
N PRO A 479 17.63 28.56 -13.14
CA PRO A 479 16.54 28.91 -14.05
C PRO A 479 16.05 27.68 -14.80
N ALA A 480 14.74 27.44 -14.79
CA ALA A 480 14.10 26.30 -15.43
C ALA A 480 12.90 26.74 -16.27
N ASP A 481 12.78 26.18 -17.48
CA ASP A 481 11.57 26.33 -18.29
C ASP A 481 10.40 25.53 -17.70
N LEU A 482 10.70 24.43 -17.00
CA LEU A 482 9.73 23.62 -16.28
C LEU A 482 10.34 23.07 -14.98
N VAL A 483 9.53 22.95 -13.93
CA VAL A 483 9.89 22.31 -12.67
C VAL A 483 8.98 21.11 -12.42
N VAL A 484 9.57 19.98 -12.07
CA VAL A 484 8.87 18.75 -11.70
C VAL A 484 9.01 18.53 -10.19
N LEU A 485 7.92 18.70 -9.47
CA LEU A 485 7.83 18.35 -8.06
C LEU A 485 7.67 16.84 -7.91
N CYS A 486 8.28 16.28 -6.88
CA CYS A 486 8.14 14.87 -6.52
C CYS A 486 7.44 14.76 -5.15
N PRO A 487 6.10 14.84 -5.08
CA PRO A 487 5.35 14.83 -3.83
C PRO A 487 5.41 13.49 -3.11
N PRO A 488 5.08 13.45 -1.80
CA PRO A 488 4.83 12.21 -1.10
C PRO A 488 3.76 11.39 -1.80
N ILE A 489 3.97 10.08 -1.80
CA ILE A 489 2.90 9.12 -1.98
C ILE A 489 2.14 8.98 -0.65
N VAL A 490 0.82 9.02 -0.74
CA VAL A 490 -0.11 8.84 0.39
C VAL A 490 -1.21 7.85 0.03
N THR A 491 -1.89 7.33 1.05
CA THR A 491 -3.15 6.61 0.86
C THR A 491 -4.30 7.59 0.59
N THR A 492 -5.47 7.04 0.28
CA THR A 492 -6.73 7.81 0.13
C THR A 492 -7.62 7.67 1.36
N GLU A 493 -8.50 8.64 1.58
CA GLU A 493 -9.53 8.52 2.63
C GLU A 493 -10.43 7.30 2.40
N GLU A 494 -10.70 6.95 1.15
CA GLU A 494 -11.46 5.76 0.79
C GLU A 494 -10.74 4.48 1.23
N THR A 495 -9.42 4.40 1.05
CA THR A 495 -8.62 3.27 1.56
C THR A 495 -8.69 3.20 3.08
N LEU A 496 -8.63 4.33 3.80
CA LEU A 496 -8.73 4.35 5.26
C LEU A 496 -10.11 3.87 5.75
N LYS A 497 -11.19 4.30 5.08
CA LYS A 497 -12.55 3.81 5.35
C LYS A 497 -12.69 2.30 5.09
N LEU A 498 -12.06 1.80 4.02
CA LEU A 498 -12.02 0.37 3.74
C LEU A 498 -11.22 -0.40 4.81
N ALA A 499 -10.08 0.14 5.25
CA ALA A 499 -9.28 -0.45 6.31
C ALA A 499 -10.07 -0.57 7.62
N GLU A 500 -10.79 0.49 8.00
CA GLU A 500 -11.70 0.51 9.14
C GLU A 500 -12.83 -0.53 9.00
N MET A 501 -13.49 -0.58 7.84
CA MET A 501 -14.55 -1.55 7.54
C MET A 501 -14.06 -3.00 7.65
N LEU A 502 -12.83 -3.26 7.20
CA LEU A 502 -12.16 -4.56 7.28
C LEU A 502 -11.52 -4.83 8.65
N ARG A 503 -11.52 -3.84 9.55
CA ARG A 503 -10.87 -3.88 10.87
C ARG A 503 -9.37 -4.20 10.80
N VAL A 504 -8.71 -3.72 9.75
CA VAL A 504 -7.26 -3.81 9.60
C VAL A 504 -6.60 -2.50 10.07
N PRO A 505 -5.54 -2.57 10.90
CA PRO A 505 -4.89 -1.39 11.41
C PRO A 505 -4.16 -0.61 10.30
N VAL A 506 -3.92 0.66 10.56
CA VAL A 506 -3.06 1.53 9.74
C VAL A 506 -1.88 2.01 10.58
N ASP A 507 -0.76 2.28 9.93
CA ASP A 507 0.45 2.78 10.57
C ASP A 507 0.41 4.30 10.82
N GLU A 508 1.48 4.84 11.39
CA GLU A 508 1.62 6.28 11.66
C GLU A 508 1.64 7.14 10.38
N ASP A 509 2.06 6.56 9.25
CA ASP A 509 2.09 7.17 7.93
C ASP A 509 0.74 7.02 7.17
N GLN A 510 -0.26 6.40 7.83
CA GLN A 510 -1.60 6.14 7.30
C GLN A 510 -1.65 5.09 6.18
N PHE A 511 -0.68 4.20 6.08
CA PHE A 511 -0.77 3.02 5.21
C PHE A 511 -1.36 1.83 5.97
N VAL A 512 -1.95 0.89 5.24
CA VAL A 512 -2.46 -0.37 5.83
C VAL A 512 -1.29 -1.14 6.40
N LEU A 513 -1.35 -1.45 7.69
CA LEU A 513 -0.27 -2.07 8.45
C LEU A 513 -0.25 -3.58 8.18
N GLU A 514 0.91 -4.11 7.82
CA GLU A 514 1.13 -5.54 7.68
C GLU A 514 1.05 -6.28 9.02
N ARG A 515 0.80 -7.59 9.00
CA ARG A 515 0.77 -8.38 10.24
C ARG A 515 2.13 -8.38 10.95
N HIS A 516 3.22 -8.49 10.19
CA HIS A 516 4.57 -8.36 10.73
C HIS A 516 5.60 -7.97 9.64
N PRO A 517 6.44 -6.91 9.83
CA PRO A 517 7.32 -6.34 8.79
C PRO A 517 8.26 -7.31 8.06
N LYS A 518 8.64 -8.42 8.71
CA LYS A 518 9.56 -9.45 8.19
C LYS A 518 8.97 -10.84 7.99
N LEU A 519 8.16 -11.31 8.94
CA LEU A 519 7.62 -12.68 8.96
C LEU A 519 6.35 -12.80 8.11
N ASP A 520 5.55 -11.74 8.05
CA ASP A 520 4.29 -11.71 7.32
C ASP A 520 4.06 -10.28 6.79
N PRO A 521 4.80 -9.90 5.73
CA PRO A 521 4.83 -8.52 5.22
C PRO A 521 3.58 -8.15 4.41
N MET A 522 2.55 -9.00 4.45
CA MET A 522 1.24 -8.77 3.86
C MET A 522 0.21 -8.71 5.00
N ALA A 523 -0.80 -7.87 4.84
CA ALA A 523 -1.89 -7.71 5.82
C ALA A 523 -2.96 -8.79 5.67
#